data_AF-A0A2Z5ENC6-F1
#
_entry.id   AF-A0A2Z5ENC6-F1
#
_cell.length_a   1.000
_cell.length_b   1.000
_cell.length_c   1.000
_cell.angle_alpha   90.00
_cell.angle_beta   90.00
_cell.angle_gamma   90.00
#
_symmetry.space_group_name_H-M   'P 1'
#
loop_
_entity.id
_entity.type
_entity.pdbx_description
1 polymer ?
#
loop_
_entity_poly.entity_id
_entity_poly.type
_entity_poly.pdbx_seq_one_letter_code
_entity_poly.pdbx_strand_id
1 'polypeptide(L)'
;MPTPGAASGGCSYDGSAITLVPVADVAHLVHGPIGCLGNSWETRGSLSSGPTLHRRAFTTALGEHDVIFGGEGRLREAVLDVGRRYRPAAVFVYLTCVPGLIGDDVEAVC
;
A
#
# COMPACT_ATOMS: atom_id res chain seq x y z
N MET A 1 -15.11 9.76 18.89
CA MET A 1 -13.68 9.38 18.76
C MET A 1 -13.48 8.05 19.48
N PRO A 2 -12.65 7.14 18.96
CA PRO A 2 -12.33 5.90 19.69
C PRO A 2 -11.68 6.23 21.04
N THR A 3 -11.99 5.44 22.07
CA THR A 3 -11.40 5.60 23.41
C THR A 3 -9.98 5.02 23.42
N PRO A 4 -8.94 5.77 23.83
CA PRO A 4 -7.59 5.23 23.98
C PRO A 4 -7.59 3.94 24.83
N GLY A 5 -6.92 2.90 24.35
CA GLY A 5 -6.89 1.58 25.00
C GLY A 5 -8.07 0.65 24.67
N ALA A 6 -9.09 1.12 23.95
CA ALA A 6 -10.22 0.31 23.48
C ALA A 6 -10.26 0.18 21.94
N ALA A 7 -9.09 0.19 21.29
CA ALA A 7 -8.99 0.12 19.84
C ALA A 7 -9.54 -1.23 19.33
N SER A 8 -10.67 -1.17 18.63
CA SER A 8 -11.34 -2.34 18.04
C SER A 8 -11.52 -2.25 16.52
N GLY A 9 -11.02 -1.18 15.88
CA GLY A 9 -11.13 -0.93 14.44
C GLY A 9 -9.79 -0.95 13.70
N GLY A 10 -9.84 -1.13 12.37
CA GLY A 10 -8.68 -1.02 11.48
C GLY A 10 -8.22 0.44 11.30
N CYS A 11 -7.01 0.63 10.75
CA CYS A 11 -6.49 1.96 10.42
C CYS A 11 -7.02 2.47 9.06
N SER A 12 -6.74 3.73 8.74
CA SER A 12 -7.14 4.34 7.46
C SER A 12 -6.62 3.57 6.24
N TYR A 13 -5.36 3.12 6.30
CA TYR A 13 -4.77 2.24 5.29
C TYR A 13 -5.61 0.97 5.10
N ASP A 14 -5.87 0.23 6.18
CA ASP A 14 -6.61 -1.02 6.13
C ASP A 14 -8.01 -0.84 5.53
N GLY A 15 -8.73 0.21 5.96
CA GLY A 15 -10.04 0.56 5.42
C GLY A 15 -10.00 0.90 3.93
N SER A 16 -9.00 1.67 3.48
CA SER A 16 -8.84 2.01 2.06
C SER A 16 -8.48 0.80 1.20
N ALA A 17 -7.61 -0.09 1.69
CA ALA A 17 -7.19 -1.29 0.99
C ALA A 17 -8.36 -2.26 0.82
N ILE A 18 -9.11 -2.55 1.88
CA ILE A 18 -10.29 -3.43 1.86
C ILE A 18 -11.37 -2.88 0.91
N THR A 19 -11.51 -1.56 0.83
CA THR A 19 -12.51 -0.93 -0.05
C THR A 19 -12.11 -1.04 -1.53
N LEU A 20 -10.82 -0.94 -1.83
CA LEU A 20 -10.32 -0.86 -3.20
C LEU A 20 -9.85 -2.20 -3.77
N VAL A 21 -9.58 -3.22 -2.95
CA VAL A 21 -9.17 -4.56 -3.39
C VAL A 21 -10.14 -5.24 -4.40
N PRO A 22 -11.44 -4.90 -4.50
CA PRO A 22 -12.30 -5.43 -5.56
C PRO A 22 -11.98 -4.93 -6.97
N VAL A 23 -11.16 -3.89 -7.14
CA VAL A 23 -10.70 -3.44 -8.45
C VAL A 23 -9.64 -4.43 -8.95
N ALA A 24 -10.07 -5.42 -9.72
CA ALA A 24 -9.32 -6.67 -9.91
C ALA A 24 -8.10 -6.59 -10.86
N ASP A 25 -8.02 -5.55 -11.70
CA ASP A 25 -7.04 -5.36 -12.77
C ASP A 25 -5.99 -4.28 -12.49
N VAL A 26 -6.00 -3.71 -11.28
CA VAL A 26 -4.99 -2.75 -10.81
C VAL A 26 -3.96 -3.41 -9.90
N ALA A 27 -2.82 -2.75 -9.73
CA ALA A 27 -1.83 -3.14 -8.76
C ALA A 27 -2.02 -2.34 -7.46
N HIS A 28 -2.00 -3.04 -6.32
CA HIS A 28 -2.09 -2.43 -5.00
C HIS A 28 -0.70 -2.35 -4.36
N LEU A 29 -0.16 -1.15 -4.25
CA LEU A 29 1.19 -0.87 -3.76
C LEU A 29 1.16 -0.19 -2.40
N VAL A 30 1.65 -0.85 -1.37
CA VAL A 30 1.72 -0.33 0.00
C VAL A 30 3.07 0.37 0.22
N HIS A 31 3.03 1.68 0.35
CA HIS A 31 4.20 2.48 0.69
C HIS A 31 4.37 2.53 2.22
N GLY A 32 5.33 1.76 2.73
CA GLY A 32 5.54 1.58 4.15
C GLY A 32 6.40 0.38 4.51
N PRO A 33 6.64 0.16 5.81
CA PRO A 33 7.27 -1.06 6.29
C PRO A 33 6.44 -2.30 5.97
N ILE A 34 7.11 -3.44 5.79
CA ILE A 34 6.48 -4.72 5.39
C ILE A 34 5.36 -5.17 6.33
N GLY A 35 5.41 -4.78 7.63
CA GLY A 35 4.42 -5.16 8.63
C GLY A 35 3.00 -4.67 8.34
N CYS A 36 2.84 -3.48 7.75
CA CYS A 36 1.51 -2.98 7.38
C CYS A 36 0.86 -3.86 6.31
N LEU A 37 1.64 -4.27 5.31
CA LEU A 37 1.16 -5.20 4.29
C LEU A 37 0.88 -6.58 4.90
N GLY A 38 1.86 -7.15 5.62
CA GLY A 38 1.78 -8.52 6.13
C GLY A 38 0.62 -8.78 7.09
N ASN A 39 0.20 -7.77 7.85
CA ASN A 39 -0.90 -7.91 8.81
C ASN A 39 -2.31 -7.68 8.21
N SER A 40 -2.40 -6.97 7.10
CA SER A 40 -3.69 -6.53 6.52
C SER A 40 -4.05 -7.25 5.23
N TRP A 41 -3.07 -7.68 4.44
CA TRP A 41 -3.32 -8.14 3.09
C TRP A 41 -4.18 -9.41 3.05
N GLU A 42 -5.21 -9.40 2.20
CA GLU A 42 -6.15 -10.52 2.02
C GLU A 42 -6.87 -11.00 3.31
N THR A 43 -6.83 -10.21 4.40
CA THR A 43 -7.67 -10.47 5.59
C THR A 43 -9.17 -10.39 5.26
N ARG A 44 -9.52 -9.64 4.21
CA ARG A 44 -10.84 -9.55 3.60
C ARG A 44 -10.71 -9.62 2.08
N GLY A 45 -10.49 -10.82 1.56
CA GLY A 45 -10.27 -11.05 0.14
C GLY A 45 -11.47 -10.69 -0.75
N SER A 46 -11.21 -10.53 -2.05
CA SER A 46 -12.23 -10.24 -3.06
C SER A 46 -12.29 -11.28 -4.17
N LEU A 47 -13.51 -11.59 -4.60
CA LEU A 47 -13.77 -12.47 -5.72
C LEU A 47 -13.69 -11.70 -7.04
N SER A 48 -13.10 -12.33 -8.05
CA SER A 48 -13.10 -11.84 -9.42
C SER A 48 -13.33 -13.02 -10.35
N SER A 49 -14.15 -12.81 -11.38
CA SER A 49 -14.40 -13.76 -12.47
C SER A 49 -13.45 -13.57 -13.66
N GLY A 50 -12.54 -12.60 -13.59
CA GLY A 50 -11.62 -12.25 -14.69
C GLY A 50 -10.22 -11.92 -14.18
N PRO A 51 -9.78 -10.65 -14.24
CA PRO A 51 -8.46 -10.23 -13.74
C PRO A 51 -8.21 -10.68 -12.30
N THR A 52 -6.98 -11.05 -11.97
CA THR A 52 -6.60 -11.56 -10.64
C THR A 52 -5.41 -10.81 -10.03
N LEU A 53 -5.06 -9.65 -10.60
CA LEU A 53 -3.91 -8.90 -10.15
C LEU A 53 -4.08 -8.39 -8.72
N HIS A 54 -5.33 -8.09 -8.32
CA HIS A 54 -5.67 -7.67 -6.97
C HIS A 54 -5.32 -8.67 -5.88
N ARG A 55 -5.15 -9.95 -6.20
CA ARG A 55 -4.71 -10.98 -5.23
C ARG A 55 -3.23 -10.84 -4.87
N ARG A 56 -2.47 -10.06 -5.63
CA ARG A 56 -1.05 -9.81 -5.40
C ARG A 56 -0.88 -8.48 -4.68
N ALA A 57 -0.10 -8.51 -3.61
CA ALA A 57 0.36 -7.32 -2.93
C ALA A 57 1.70 -6.83 -3.48
N PHE A 58 1.87 -5.53 -3.50
CA PHE A 58 3.17 -4.89 -3.71
C PHE A 58 3.49 -3.98 -2.53
N THR A 59 4.77 -3.78 -2.22
CA THR A 59 5.18 -2.84 -1.19
C THR A 59 6.56 -2.27 -1.47
N THR A 60 6.83 -1.07 -0.97
CA THR A 60 8.17 -0.50 -0.94
C THR A 60 9.05 -1.10 0.17
N ALA A 61 8.44 -1.81 1.14
CA ALA A 61 9.10 -2.46 2.28
C ALA A 61 10.16 -1.56 2.94
N LEU A 62 9.75 -0.37 3.37
CA LEU A 62 10.66 0.63 3.93
C LEU A 62 11.45 0.06 5.11
N GLY A 63 12.77 0.22 5.04
CA GLY A 63 13.70 -0.11 6.11
C GLY A 63 14.20 1.12 6.85
N GLU A 64 15.13 0.93 7.78
CA GLU A 64 15.71 2.01 8.60
C GLU A 64 16.32 3.14 7.74
N HIS A 65 17.02 2.77 6.66
CA HIS A 65 17.61 3.75 5.75
C HIS A 65 16.54 4.66 5.13
N ASP A 66 15.44 4.09 4.64
CA ASP A 66 14.37 4.86 3.99
C ASP A 66 13.63 5.74 5.03
N VAL A 67 13.54 5.30 6.30
CA VAL A 67 12.98 6.10 7.39
C VAL A 67 13.87 7.31 7.73
N ILE A 68 15.19 7.16 7.65
CA ILE A 68 16.14 8.23 7.96
C ILE A 68 16.28 9.22 6.79
N PHE A 69 16.29 8.71 5.55
CA PHE A 69 16.65 9.49 4.35
C PHE A 69 15.48 9.76 3.39
N GLY A 70 14.28 9.24 3.67
CA GLY A 70 13.09 9.39 2.83
C GLY A 70 12.79 8.16 1.98
N GLY A 71 11.50 7.90 1.76
CA GLY A 71 10.98 6.75 1.04
C GLY A 71 10.61 7.02 -0.43
N GLU A 72 10.61 8.28 -0.87
CA GLU A 72 10.17 8.72 -2.21
C GLU A 72 10.89 7.98 -3.35
N GLY A 73 12.20 7.81 -3.24
CA GLY A 73 12.99 7.08 -4.24
C GLY A 73 12.55 5.62 -4.37
N ARG A 74 12.31 4.95 -3.23
CA ARG A 74 11.78 3.57 -3.20
C ARG A 74 10.38 3.49 -3.81
N LEU A 75 9.53 4.47 -3.53
CA LEU A 75 8.19 4.53 -4.11
C LEU A 75 8.26 4.63 -5.64
N ARG A 76 9.08 5.55 -6.16
CA ARG A 76 9.27 5.71 -7.61
C ARG A 76 9.77 4.42 -8.26
N GLU A 77 10.79 3.79 -7.68
CA GLU A 77 11.31 2.51 -8.19
C GLU A 77 10.26 1.41 -8.19
N ALA A 78 9.48 1.28 -7.11
CA ALA A 78 8.44 0.28 -6.99
C ALA A 78 7.30 0.48 -8.00
N VAL A 79 6.81 1.71 -8.18
CA VAL A 79 5.77 2.03 -9.18
C VAL A 79 6.26 1.66 -10.59
N LEU A 80 7.49 2.05 -10.93
CA LEU A 80 8.08 1.72 -12.23
C LEU A 80 8.29 0.21 -12.42
N ASP A 81 8.72 -0.52 -11.39
CA ASP A 81 8.89 -1.97 -11.48
C ASP A 81 7.55 -2.70 -11.67
N VAL A 82 6.54 -2.33 -10.88
CA VAL A 82 5.18 -2.85 -11.00
C VAL A 82 4.61 -2.57 -12.39
N GLY A 83 4.77 -1.34 -12.88
CA GLY A 83 4.32 -0.93 -14.21
C GLY A 83 4.97 -1.75 -15.32
N ARG A 84 6.29 -1.94 -15.29
CA ARG A 84 7.01 -2.73 -16.29
C ARG A 84 6.65 -4.21 -16.26
N ARG A 85 6.57 -4.80 -15.06
CA ARG A 85 6.43 -6.26 -14.89
C ARG A 85 5.00 -6.76 -15.06
N TYR A 86 4.02 -6.01 -14.57
CA TYR A 86 2.62 -6.46 -14.52
C TYR A 86 1.72 -5.71 -15.48
N ARG A 87 2.13 -4.53 -15.97
CA ARG A 87 1.34 -3.67 -16.87
C ARG A 87 -0.14 -3.54 -16.42
N PRO A 88 -0.39 -3.14 -15.16
CA PRO A 88 -1.74 -3.01 -14.64
C PRO A 88 -2.50 -1.87 -15.34
N ALA A 89 -3.83 -1.85 -15.19
CA ALA A 89 -4.65 -0.73 -15.64
C ALA A 89 -4.34 0.57 -14.87
N ALA A 90 -4.01 0.45 -13.58
CA ALA A 90 -3.54 1.53 -12.71
C ALA A 90 -2.72 0.98 -11.53
N VAL A 91 -2.02 1.85 -10.81
CA VAL A 91 -1.35 1.52 -9.55
C VAL A 91 -2.01 2.34 -8.44
N PHE A 92 -2.59 1.67 -7.45
CA PHE A 92 -3.09 2.31 -6.24
C PHE A 92 -1.99 2.32 -5.18
N VAL A 93 -1.51 3.52 -4.84
CA VAL A 93 -0.50 3.72 -3.80
C VAL A 93 -1.18 3.96 -2.46
N TYR A 94 -0.91 3.10 -1.49
CA TYR A 94 -1.44 3.20 -0.14
C TYR A 94 -0.38 3.72 0.81
N LEU A 95 -0.73 4.77 1.58
CA LEU A 95 0.15 5.31 2.61
C LEU A 95 -0.09 4.64 3.94
N THR A 96 1.01 4.30 4.59
CA THR A 96 1.02 3.87 5.99
C THR A 96 1.41 5.04 6.90
N CYS A 97 1.48 4.81 8.21
CA CYS A 97 1.85 5.87 9.16
C CYS A 97 3.26 6.44 8.91
N VAL A 98 4.20 5.62 8.43
CA VAL A 98 5.63 5.99 8.37
C VAL A 98 5.91 7.08 7.32
N PRO A 99 5.54 6.94 6.03
CA PRO A 99 5.76 8.00 5.04
C PRO A 99 5.19 9.36 5.47
N GLY A 100 3.99 9.36 6.09
CA GLY A 100 3.37 10.59 6.59
C GLY A 100 4.08 11.23 7.77
N LEU A 101 4.82 10.46 8.57
CA LEU A 101 5.60 10.97 9.70
C LEU A 101 6.98 11.49 9.28
N ILE A 102 7.61 10.83 8.30
CA ILE A 102 8.93 11.24 7.80
C ILE A 102 8.83 12.38 6.77
N GLY A 103 7.63 12.66 6.28
CA GLY A 103 7.34 13.79 5.41
C GLY A 103 7.58 13.52 3.93
N ASP A 104 7.42 12.27 3.48
CA ASP A 104 7.51 11.93 2.05
C ASP A 104 6.43 12.68 1.24
N ASP A 105 6.84 13.39 0.19
CA ASP A 105 5.95 14.04 -0.77
C ASP A 105 5.53 13.04 -1.86
N VAL A 106 4.51 12.26 -1.53
CA VAL A 106 4.00 11.20 -2.42
C VAL A 106 3.30 11.77 -3.65
N GLU A 107 2.69 12.95 -3.53
CA GLU A 107 2.04 13.62 -4.66
C GLU A 107 3.04 14.08 -5.71
N ALA A 108 4.26 14.48 -5.31
CA ALA A 108 5.33 14.80 -6.25
C ALA A 108 5.88 13.57 -7.01
N VAL A 109 5.72 12.36 -6.45
CA VAL A 109 6.24 11.11 -7.03
C VAL A 109 5.25 10.45 -7.99
N CYS A 110 3.95 10.51 -7.71
CA CYS A 110 2.90 9.79 -8.44
C CYS A 110 2.32 10.61 -9.60
#